data_AF-A0A2N6EEY3-F1
#
_entry.id   AF-A0A2N6EEY3-F1
#
_cell.length_a   1.000
_cell.length_b   1.000
_cell.length_c   1.000
_cell.angle_alpha   90.00
_cell.angle_beta   90.00
_cell.angle_gamma   90.00
#
_symmetry.space_group_name_H-M   'P 1'
#
loop_
_entity.id
_entity.type
_entity.pdbx_description
1 polymer ?
#
loop_
_entity_poly.entity_id
_entity_poly.type
_entity_poly.pdbx_seq_one_letter_code
_entity_poly.pdbx_strand_id
1 'polypeptide(L)'
;MSKTTGQPLDSETFSKYVTKAFRKTGVDARNHDLRAKFITKFIQQKIDNIIKEGSGWEAIDVDTILLEAAERLGHASIEYLRPYVVLERKRLLAKTPASKADSLDTEITAKKRRLQALTRQVREIELLREAAGKLTEGDRGGFIREVEELLRNMKAGEA
;
A
#
# COMPACT_ATOMS: atom_id res chain seq x y z
N MET A 1 14.31 10.84 -32.17
CA MET A 1 14.99 12.01 -32.78
C MET A 1 14.01 13.16 -32.86
N SER A 2 14.49 14.40 -32.68
CA SER A 2 13.69 15.60 -32.91
C SER A 2 13.35 15.71 -34.40
N LYS A 3 12.06 15.84 -34.74
CA LYS A 3 11.64 16.07 -36.14
C LYS A 3 12.12 17.42 -36.68
N THR A 4 12.41 18.37 -35.80
CA THR A 4 12.76 19.75 -36.18
C THR A 4 14.26 19.92 -36.38
N THR A 5 15.08 19.29 -35.54
CA THR A 5 16.54 19.49 -35.54
C THR A 5 17.32 18.27 -36.06
N GLY A 6 16.68 17.11 -36.22
CA GLY A 6 17.34 15.84 -36.56
C GLY A 6 18.25 15.29 -35.44
N GLN A 7 18.48 16.06 -34.38
CA GLN A 7 19.33 15.69 -33.27
C GLN A 7 18.65 14.68 -32.33
N PRO A 8 19.45 13.91 -31.55
CA PRO A 8 18.93 13.16 -30.42
C PRO A 8 18.10 14.05 -29.50
N LEU A 9 17.03 13.49 -28.93
CA LEU A 9 16.28 14.21 -27.90
C LEU A 9 17.16 14.30 -26.65
N ASP A 10 17.19 15.46 -26.02
CA ASP A 10 17.84 15.58 -24.73
C ASP A 10 17.07 14.80 -23.66
N SER A 11 17.79 14.36 -22.63
CA SER A 11 17.26 13.52 -21.56
C SER A 11 16.16 14.22 -20.74
N GLU A 12 16.25 15.53 -20.61
CA GLU A 12 15.30 16.33 -19.83
C GLU A 12 13.95 16.44 -20.55
N THR A 13 13.97 16.73 -21.85
CA THR A 13 12.83 16.76 -22.75
C THR A 13 12.14 15.40 -22.78
N PHE A 14 12.91 14.31 -22.94
CA PHE A 14 12.34 12.96 -22.88
C PHE A 14 11.67 12.68 -21.53
N SER A 15 12.33 13.05 -20.42
CA SER A 15 11.78 12.85 -19.07
C SER A 15 10.50 13.66 -18.82
N LYS A 16 10.42 14.89 -19.36
CA LYS A 16 9.19 15.72 -19.32
C LYS A 16 8.04 15.05 -20.06
N TYR A 17 8.28 14.50 -21.25
CA TYR A 17 7.24 13.80 -22.01
C TYR A 17 6.73 12.56 -21.28
N VAL A 18 7.64 11.75 -20.72
CA VAL A 18 7.24 10.54 -19.98
C VAL A 18 6.47 10.89 -18.71
N THR A 19 6.93 11.86 -17.94
CA THR A 19 6.21 12.32 -16.74
C THR A 19 4.82 12.87 -17.09
N LYS A 20 4.70 13.62 -18.20
CA LYS A 20 3.40 14.11 -18.69
C LYS A 20 2.47 12.97 -19.08
N ALA A 21 3.00 11.92 -19.71
CA ALA A 21 2.21 10.73 -20.05
C ALA A 21 1.67 10.02 -18.80
N PHE A 22 2.50 9.86 -17.77
CA PHE A 22 2.07 9.28 -16.49
C PHE A 22 1.01 10.10 -15.75
N ARG A 23 1.19 11.42 -15.69
CA ARG A 23 0.20 12.31 -15.10
C ARG A 23 -1.14 12.25 -15.82
N LYS A 24 -1.14 12.10 -17.14
CA LYS A 24 -2.37 11.91 -17.93
C LYS A 24 -3.13 10.64 -17.53
N THR A 25 -2.44 9.61 -17.04
CA THR A 25 -3.04 8.37 -16.55
C THR A 25 -3.29 8.37 -15.04
N GLY A 26 -3.07 9.49 -14.35
CA GLY A 26 -3.20 9.58 -12.88
C GLY A 26 -2.14 8.80 -12.10
N VAL A 27 -1.02 8.45 -12.75
CA VAL A 27 0.09 7.72 -12.13
C VAL A 27 1.19 8.72 -11.81
N ASP A 28 1.69 8.70 -10.58
CA ASP A 28 2.89 9.44 -10.19
C ASP A 28 4.12 8.54 -10.39
N ALA A 29 4.78 8.66 -11.54
CA ALA A 29 5.93 7.86 -11.91
C ALA A 29 6.89 8.61 -12.84
N ARG A 30 8.15 8.18 -12.84
CA ARG A 30 9.26 8.69 -13.64
C ARG A 30 9.81 7.59 -14.55
N ASN A 31 10.73 7.97 -15.44
CA ASN A 31 11.43 7.04 -16.33
C ASN A 31 12.15 5.91 -15.57
N HIS A 32 12.78 6.21 -14.43
CA HIS A 32 13.45 5.19 -13.62
C HIS A 32 12.48 4.16 -13.05
N ASP A 33 11.23 4.54 -12.79
CA ASP A 33 10.21 3.64 -12.26
C ASP A 33 9.74 2.65 -13.34
N LEU A 34 9.74 3.04 -14.62
CA LEU A 34 9.52 2.11 -15.74
C LEU A 34 10.62 1.06 -15.81
N ARG A 35 11.88 1.50 -15.72
CA ARG A 35 13.02 0.60 -15.72
C ARG A 35 12.88 -0.39 -14.57
N ALA A 36 12.74 0.11 -13.33
CA ALA A 36 12.55 -0.74 -12.15
C ALA A 36 11.40 -1.74 -12.32
N LYS A 37 10.23 -1.30 -12.82
CA LYS A 37 9.07 -2.17 -13.06
C LYS A 37 9.36 -3.26 -14.10
N PHE A 38 10.13 -2.96 -15.13
CA PHE A 38 10.56 -3.94 -16.11
C PHE A 38 11.51 -4.98 -15.48
N ILE A 39 12.51 -4.53 -14.70
CA ILE A 39 13.43 -5.43 -13.98
C ILE A 39 12.66 -6.37 -13.05
N THR A 40 11.77 -5.81 -12.23
CA THR A 40 10.93 -6.59 -11.31
C THR A 40 10.13 -7.63 -12.07
N LYS A 41 9.43 -7.25 -13.15
CA LYS A 41 8.63 -8.20 -13.95
C LYS A 41 9.46 -9.31 -14.57
N PHE A 42 10.65 -8.99 -15.07
CA PHE A 42 11.54 -9.97 -15.68
C PHE A 42 11.99 -11.02 -14.66
N ILE A 43 12.52 -10.57 -13.53
CA ILE A 43 12.96 -11.44 -12.42
C ILE A 43 11.78 -12.26 -11.90
N GLN A 44 10.62 -11.62 -11.70
CA GLN A 44 9.39 -12.27 -11.27
C GLN A 44 8.99 -13.40 -12.22
N GLN A 45 9.01 -13.19 -13.53
CA GLN A 45 8.62 -14.21 -14.51
C GLN A 45 9.55 -15.43 -14.47
N LYS A 46 10.86 -15.21 -14.32
CA LYS A 46 11.85 -16.30 -14.21
C LYS A 46 11.60 -17.13 -12.96
N ILE A 47 11.43 -16.47 -11.82
CA ILE A 47 11.10 -17.10 -10.54
C ILE A 47 9.77 -17.86 -10.63
N ASP A 48 8.72 -17.23 -11.17
CA ASP A 48 7.40 -17.83 -11.30
C ASP A 48 7.42 -19.07 -12.22
N ASN A 49 8.27 -19.10 -13.25
CA ASN A 49 8.41 -20.26 -14.13
C ASN A 49 9.08 -21.45 -13.43
N ILE A 50 10.19 -21.22 -12.71
CA ILE A 50 10.87 -22.27 -11.93
C ILE A 50 9.92 -22.88 -10.89
N ILE A 51 9.15 -22.02 -10.22
CA ILE A 51 8.17 -22.48 -9.21
C ILE A 51 7.05 -23.29 -9.87
N LYS A 52 6.56 -22.88 -11.04
CA LYS A 52 5.53 -23.63 -11.79
C LYS A 52 6.00 -25.01 -12.24
N GLU A 53 7.30 -25.20 -12.46
CA GLU A 53 7.90 -26.50 -12.77
C GLU A 53 7.96 -27.44 -11.55
N GLY A 54 7.39 -27.04 -10.41
CA GLY A 54 7.30 -27.85 -9.19
C GLY A 54 8.49 -27.68 -8.25
N SER A 55 9.39 -26.74 -8.54
CA SER A 55 10.58 -26.48 -7.74
C SER A 55 10.31 -25.43 -6.64
N GLY A 56 10.88 -25.63 -5.45
CA GLY A 56 10.80 -24.67 -4.34
C GLY A 56 11.68 -23.43 -4.55
N TRP A 57 11.61 -22.47 -3.61
CA TRP A 57 12.50 -21.30 -3.65
C TRP A 57 13.98 -21.69 -3.55
N GLU A 58 14.26 -22.78 -2.85
CA GLU A 58 15.60 -23.33 -2.62
C GLU A 58 16.26 -23.83 -3.90
N ALA A 59 15.47 -24.16 -4.92
CA ALA A 59 15.96 -24.62 -6.23
C ALA A 59 16.25 -23.45 -7.20
N ILE A 60 15.99 -22.21 -6.80
CA ILE A 60 16.22 -21.04 -7.63
C ILE A 60 17.69 -20.65 -7.57
N ASP A 61 18.38 -20.77 -8.70
CA ASP A 61 19.69 -20.17 -8.89
C ASP A 61 19.54 -18.66 -9.14
N VAL A 62 19.60 -17.91 -8.02
CA VAL A 62 19.45 -16.45 -8.02
C VAL A 62 20.54 -15.77 -8.84
N ASP A 63 21.78 -16.24 -8.76
CA ASP A 63 22.90 -15.57 -9.41
C ASP A 63 22.79 -15.71 -10.94
N THR A 64 22.32 -16.87 -11.44
CA THR A 64 22.02 -17.05 -12.87
C THR A 64 20.91 -16.11 -13.36
N ILE A 65 19.81 -15.98 -12.60
CA ILE A 65 18.72 -15.05 -12.95
C ILE A 65 19.22 -13.59 -12.97
N LEU A 66 20.04 -13.23 -11.99
CA LEU A 66 20.58 -11.88 -11.88
C LEU A 66 21.61 -11.59 -12.98
N LEU A 67 22.40 -12.58 -13.39
CA LEU A 67 23.35 -12.46 -14.50
C LEU A 67 22.59 -12.20 -15.81
N GLU A 68 21.58 -13.00 -16.11
CA GLU A 68 20.74 -12.81 -17.32
C GLU A 68 20.04 -11.44 -17.30
N ALA A 69 19.55 -11.02 -16.13
CA ALA A 69 18.95 -9.70 -15.98
C ALA A 69 19.99 -8.58 -16.21
N ALA A 70 21.20 -8.72 -15.67
CA ALA A 70 22.27 -7.73 -15.82
C ALA A 70 22.71 -7.59 -17.28
N GLU A 71 22.88 -8.70 -18.00
CA GLU A 71 23.21 -8.71 -19.42
C GLU A 71 22.12 -8.01 -20.25
N ARG A 72 20.86 -8.37 -20.01
CA ARG A 72 19.72 -7.83 -20.79
C ARG A 72 19.49 -6.33 -20.58
N LEU A 73 19.90 -5.82 -19.42
CA LEU A 73 19.64 -4.44 -19.00
C LEU A 73 20.88 -3.55 -19.02
N GLY A 74 22.04 -4.12 -19.38
CA GLY A 74 23.33 -3.43 -19.40
C GLY A 74 23.77 -2.96 -18.02
N HIS A 75 23.52 -3.73 -16.96
CA HIS A 75 24.08 -3.44 -15.64
C HIS A 75 25.52 -3.96 -15.55
N ALA A 76 26.42 -3.14 -15.01
CA ALA A 76 27.82 -3.51 -14.79
C ALA A 76 28.02 -4.52 -13.65
N SER A 77 27.01 -4.70 -12.78
CA SER A 77 27.08 -5.61 -11.64
C SER A 77 25.69 -6.14 -11.29
N ILE A 78 25.62 -7.43 -10.95
CA ILE A 78 24.43 -8.12 -10.47
C ILE A 78 23.99 -7.61 -9.08
N GLU A 79 24.91 -7.01 -8.31
CA GLU A 79 24.63 -6.53 -6.95
C GLU A 79 23.52 -5.46 -6.94
N TYR A 80 23.47 -4.62 -7.97
CA TYR A 80 22.41 -3.63 -8.14
C TYR A 80 21.02 -4.23 -8.33
N LEU A 81 20.94 -5.52 -8.69
CA LEU A 81 19.69 -6.21 -8.98
C LEU A 81 19.19 -7.07 -7.82
N ARG A 82 20.04 -7.38 -6.82
CA ARG A 82 19.66 -8.15 -5.63
C ARG A 82 18.41 -7.62 -4.90
N PRO A 83 18.18 -6.30 -4.76
CA PRO A 83 16.97 -5.79 -4.11
C PRO A 83 15.67 -6.28 -4.77
N TYR A 84 15.67 -6.48 -6.09
CA TYR A 84 14.48 -6.96 -6.81
C TYR A 84 14.17 -8.43 -6.51
N VAL A 85 15.17 -9.27 -6.28
CA VAL A 85 14.98 -10.66 -5.84
C VAL A 85 14.45 -10.71 -4.41
N VAL A 86 14.93 -9.83 -3.53
CA VAL A 86 14.42 -9.72 -2.15
C VAL A 86 12.93 -9.36 -2.14
N LEU A 87 12.50 -8.43 -3.00
CA LEU A 87 11.09 -8.08 -3.15
C LEU A 87 10.25 -9.29 -3.59
N GLU A 88 10.76 -10.07 -4.54
CA GLU A 88 10.07 -11.27 -5.02
C GLU A 88 9.99 -12.37 -3.96
N ARG A 89 11.05 -12.58 -3.18
CA ARG A 89 11.04 -13.49 -2.04
C ARG A 89 9.97 -13.09 -1.03
N LYS A 90 9.91 -11.80 -0.67
CA LYS A 90 8.86 -11.27 0.23
C LYS A 90 7.46 -11.48 -0.33
N ARG A 91 7.25 -11.24 -1.63
CA ARG A 91 5.97 -11.48 -2.31
C ARG A 91 5.55 -12.94 -2.24
N LEU A 92 6.48 -13.87 -2.43
CA LEU A 92 6.18 -15.31 -2.37
C LEU A 92 5.85 -15.77 -0.95
N LEU A 93 6.61 -15.31 0.05
CA LEU A 93 6.31 -15.56 1.46
C LEU A 93 4.91 -15.03 1.82
N ALA A 94 4.56 -13.83 1.36
CA ALA A 94 3.24 -13.24 1.57
C ALA A 94 2.09 -14.01 0.88
N LYS A 95 2.39 -14.76 -0.19
CA LYS A 95 1.40 -15.59 -0.89
C LYS A 95 1.15 -16.94 -0.20
N THR A 96 1.98 -17.33 0.77
CA THR A 96 1.77 -18.58 1.52
C THR A 96 0.44 -18.53 2.31
N PRO A 97 -0.27 -19.66 2.45
CA PRO A 97 -1.53 -19.70 3.20
C PRO A 97 -1.40 -19.21 4.63
N ALA A 98 -0.27 -19.51 5.30
CA ALA A 98 0.03 -19.04 6.65
C ALA A 98 0.14 -17.52 6.73
N SER A 99 0.88 -16.88 5.82
CA SER A 99 0.99 -15.42 5.78
C SER A 99 -0.33 -14.74 5.41
N LYS A 100 -1.19 -15.39 4.63
CA LYS A 100 -2.54 -14.88 4.34
C LYS A 100 -3.43 -14.95 5.57
N ALA A 101 -3.35 -16.01 6.37
CA ALA A 101 -4.10 -16.12 7.62
C ALA A 101 -3.71 -15.01 8.61
N ASP A 102 -2.42 -14.80 8.83
CA ASP A 102 -1.92 -13.73 9.73
C ASP A 102 -2.31 -12.33 9.25
N SER A 103 -2.25 -12.10 7.93
CA SER A 103 -2.69 -10.83 7.32
C SER A 103 -4.19 -10.62 7.49
N LEU A 104 -5.00 -11.66 7.31
CA LEU A 104 -6.45 -11.60 7.49
C LEU A 104 -6.82 -11.37 8.96
N ASP A 105 -6.14 -12.02 9.91
CA ASP A 105 -6.36 -11.81 11.34
C ASP A 105 -6.00 -10.40 11.78
N THR A 106 -4.91 -9.84 11.24
CA THR A 106 -4.54 -8.44 11.46
C THR A 106 -5.61 -7.50 10.91
N GLU A 107 -6.11 -7.75 9.70
CA GLU A 107 -7.16 -6.95 9.09
C GLU A 107 -8.50 -7.06 9.85
N ILE A 108 -8.89 -8.26 10.27
CA ILE A 108 -10.07 -8.52 11.10
C ILE A 108 -9.96 -7.75 12.42
N THR A 109 -8.79 -7.78 13.06
CA THR A 109 -8.55 -7.06 14.32
C THR A 109 -8.68 -5.55 14.12
N ALA A 110 -8.11 -5.01 13.05
CA ALA A 110 -8.24 -3.59 12.71
C ALA A 110 -9.71 -3.20 12.43
N LYS A 111 -10.45 -4.02 11.67
CA LYS A 111 -11.88 -3.79 11.41
C LYS A 111 -12.73 -3.89 12.67
N LYS A 112 -12.44 -4.84 13.58
CA LYS A 112 -13.12 -4.96 14.88
C LYS A 112 -12.93 -3.71 15.73
N ARG A 113 -11.70 -3.19 15.83
CA ARG A 113 -11.41 -1.93 16.54
C ARG A 113 -12.14 -0.74 15.92
N ARG A 114 -12.15 -0.67 14.59
CA ARG A 114 -12.89 0.38 13.86
C ARG A 114 -14.40 0.29 14.09
N LEU A 115 -14.95 -0.92 14.09
CA LEU A 115 -16.37 -1.15 14.39
C LEU A 115 -16.70 -0.69 15.82
N GLN A 116 -15.88 -1.06 16.80
CA GLN A 116 -16.06 -0.62 18.20
C GLN A 116 -16.03 0.91 18.32
N ALA A 117 -15.09 1.58 17.66
CA ALA A 117 -15.02 3.04 17.63
C ALA A 117 -16.28 3.67 17.00
N LEU A 118 -16.75 3.12 15.88
CA LEU A 118 -17.99 3.59 15.22
C LEU A 118 -19.23 3.35 16.09
N THR A 119 -19.35 2.18 16.73
CA THR A 119 -20.44 1.88 17.66
C THR A 119 -20.46 2.84 18.84
N ARG A 120 -19.29 3.19 19.38
CA ARG A 120 -19.17 4.20 20.43
C ARG A 120 -19.65 5.58 19.93
N GLN A 121 -19.23 6.01 18.74
CA GLN A 121 -19.66 7.28 18.16
C GLN A 121 -21.18 7.35 17.94
N VAL A 122 -21.79 6.28 17.43
CA VAL A 122 -23.25 6.23 17.25
C VAL A 122 -23.97 6.37 18.58
N ARG A 123 -23.50 5.66 19.62
CA ARG A 123 -24.08 5.76 20.97
C ARG A 123 -23.94 7.16 21.57
N GLU A 124 -22.80 7.82 21.37
CA GLU A 124 -22.59 9.20 21.82
C GLU A 124 -23.57 10.17 21.11
N ILE A 125 -23.80 9.99 19.81
CA ILE A 125 -24.79 10.78 19.05
C ILE A 125 -26.22 10.54 19.56
N GLU A 126 -26.59 9.29 19.86
CA GLU A 126 -27.91 8.96 20.40
C GLU A 126 -28.16 9.63 21.76
N LEU A 127 -27.18 9.59 22.66
CA LEU A 127 -27.27 10.24 23.97
C LEU A 127 -27.35 11.77 23.86
N LEU A 128 -26.60 12.38 22.95
CA LEU A 128 -26.70 13.81 22.67
C LEU A 128 -28.07 14.20 22.11
N ARG A 129 -28.67 13.34 21.28
CA ARG A 129 -30.00 13.55 20.73
C ARG A 129 -31.08 13.45 21.83
N GLU A 130 -30.95 12.52 22.75
CA GLU A 130 -31.86 12.37 23.90
C GLU A 130 -31.79 13.60 24.82
N ALA A 131 -30.58 14.02 25.17
CA ALA A 131 -30.36 15.24 25.96
C ALA A 131 -30.95 16.48 25.26
N ALA A 132 -30.72 16.63 23.95
CA ALA A 132 -31.30 17.72 23.16
C ALA A 132 -32.85 17.69 23.19
N GLY A 133 -33.47 16.51 23.21
CA GLY A 133 -34.92 16.34 23.39
C GLY A 133 -35.43 16.94 24.69
N LYS A 134 -34.74 16.69 25.82
CA LYS A 134 -35.11 17.26 27.14
C LYS A 134 -35.00 18.77 27.18
N LEU A 135 -34.02 19.33 26.48
CA LEU A 135 -33.90 20.78 26.33
C LEU A 135 -35.10 21.36 25.55
N THR A 136 -35.56 20.67 24.49
CA THR A 136 -36.75 21.09 23.74
C THR A 136 -38.06 20.97 24.53
N GLU A 137 -38.12 20.04 25.48
CA GLU A 137 -39.26 19.85 26.39
C GLU A 137 -39.24 20.82 27.59
N GLY A 138 -38.20 21.64 27.73
CA GLY A 138 -38.05 22.64 28.78
C GLY A 138 -37.36 22.14 30.07
N ASP A 139 -36.96 20.87 30.12
CA ASP A 139 -36.18 20.30 31.23
C ASP A 139 -34.68 20.61 31.09
N ARG A 140 -34.33 21.85 31.44
CA ARG A 140 -32.92 22.30 31.46
C ARG A 140 -32.07 21.56 32.49
N GLY A 141 -32.68 21.09 33.59
CA GLY A 141 -31.97 20.39 34.66
C GLY A 141 -31.54 18.98 34.25
N GLY A 142 -32.44 18.24 33.58
CA GLY A 142 -32.14 16.94 32.99
C GLY A 142 -31.08 17.03 31.89
N PHE A 143 -31.17 18.03 31.01
CA PHE A 143 -30.19 18.27 29.94
C PHE A 143 -28.76 18.45 30.48
N ILE A 144 -28.57 19.33 31.46
CA ILE A 144 -27.24 19.62 32.02
C ILE A 144 -26.64 18.36 32.66
N ARG A 145 -27.45 17.59 33.40
CA ARG A 145 -26.99 16.38 34.08
C ARG A 145 -26.50 15.31 33.11
N GLU A 146 -27.21 15.08 32.01
CA GLU A 146 -26.83 14.09 30.99
C GLU A 146 -25.61 14.50 30.17
N VAL A 147 -25.48 15.79 29.84
CA VAL A 147 -24.29 16.30 29.16
C VAL A 147 -23.05 16.19 30.06
N GLU A 148 -23.18 16.47 31.36
CA GLU A 148 -22.08 16.31 32.33
C GLU A 148 -21.66 14.85 32.53
N GLU A 149 -22.60 13.91 32.44
CA GLU A 149 -22.32 12.48 32.51
C GLU A 149 -21.64 11.97 31.24
N LEU A 150 -22.09 12.42 30.07
CA LEU A 150 -21.44 12.18 28.76
C LEU A 150 -19.98 12.67 28.76
N LEU A 151 -19.75 13.90 29.21
CA LEU A 151 -18.40 14.50 29.25
C LEU A 151 -17.46 13.76 30.21
N ARG A 152 -17.98 13.21 31.31
CA ARG A 152 -17.20 12.38 32.23
C ARG A 152 -16.82 11.03 31.60
N ASN A 153 -17.77 10.37 30.94
CA ASN A 153 -17.54 9.09 30.29
C ASN A 153 -16.60 9.21 29.07
N MET A 154 -16.64 10.32 28.34
CA MET A 154 -15.70 10.61 27.25
C MET A 154 -14.27 10.74 27.76
N LYS A 155 -14.05 11.49 28.87
CA LYS A 155 -12.73 11.64 29.51
C LYS A 155 -12.18 10.35 30.11
N ALA A 156 -13.05 9.48 30.63
CA ALA A 156 -12.65 8.18 31.19
C ALA A 156 -12.27 7.15 30.11
N GLY A 157 -12.76 7.29 28.89
CA GLY A 157 -12.48 6.38 27.77
C GLY A 157 -11.29 6.75 26.89
N GLU A 158 -10.50 7.76 27.28
CA GLU A 158 -9.25 8.18 26.62
C GLU A 158 -7.98 7.83 27.44
N ALA A 159 -8.13 7.30 28.66
CA ALA A 159 -7.06 6.82 29.54
C ALA A 159 -6.91 5.30 29.45
#